data_AF-A0A8T2YRU9-F1
#
_entry.id   AF-A0A8T2YRU9-F1
#
_cell.length_a   1.000
_cell.length_b   1.000
_cell.length_c   1.000
_cell.angle_alpha   90.00
_cell.angle_beta   90.00
_cell.angle_gamma   90.00
#
_symmetry.space_group_name_H-M   'P 1'
#
loop_
_entity.id
_entity.type
_entity.pdbx_description
1 polymer ?
#
loop_
_entity_poly.entity_id
_entity_poly.type
_entity_poly.pdbx_seq_one_letter_code
_entity_poly.pdbx_strand_id
1 'polypeptide(L)'
;MRKGAKRKRIQKDNNEDEAAAVPTQDNHKTTESTKPPTRAKPVKASKPEPEYFEDKRNLEDLWKEIFPVGTEWDQLDKVYGFNWNFSNLENAFEEGGALHGRKVYLFGCTEPQLVPFKDDSLLIYIPAVVAVASPFPPSDKIGIKSVQREVEEIIPMKQMKMDWIPYIPLENRESQVDRLRHQIFILSCTQRRAALKHLKIDRIKKYEYCLPYFYNPFKEDELEQSTEVQIIFPSELKPIFCEFDWELDELEEFTDKLIQEDELSEDQKDAFKEFVKEKVREAKKANREAREARRKALEEMSEESRRAFEKLRFYKFYPVQTPDTPDISNVKASFINRYYGKAHEVL
;
A
#
# COMPACT_ATOMS: atom_id res chain seq x y z
N MET A 1 -16.15 14.03 -51.63
CA MET A 1 -15.46 13.91 -52.94
C MET A 1 -14.00 14.36 -52.83
N ARG A 2 -13.12 13.95 -53.75
CA ARG A 2 -11.71 14.41 -53.81
C ARG A 2 -11.61 15.85 -54.34
N LYS A 3 -10.60 16.60 -53.87
CA LYS A 3 -9.57 17.25 -54.73
C LYS A 3 -8.43 17.81 -53.86
N GLY A 4 -7.21 17.80 -54.39
CA GLY A 4 -6.02 18.40 -53.77
C GLY A 4 -4.87 18.49 -54.78
N ALA A 5 -4.12 19.59 -54.73
CA ALA A 5 -2.93 19.93 -55.55
C ALA A 5 -2.49 21.37 -55.17
N LYS A 6 -1.24 21.82 -55.33
CA LYS A 6 0.06 21.16 -55.56
C LYS A 6 1.20 22.13 -55.11
N ARG A 7 2.41 21.58 -54.94
CA ARG A 7 3.68 22.26 -54.62
C ARG A 7 3.96 23.55 -55.41
N LYS A 8 4.77 24.44 -54.82
CA LYS A 8 6.00 24.95 -55.49
C LYS A 8 7.13 25.20 -54.47
N ARG A 9 8.38 25.10 -54.94
CA ARG A 9 9.67 25.29 -54.22
C ARG A 9 10.71 25.72 -55.25
N ILE A 10 11.61 26.65 -54.90
CA ILE A 10 12.91 27.04 -55.52
C ILE A 10 13.37 28.28 -54.71
N GLN A 11 14.58 28.39 -54.11
CA GLN A 11 15.94 28.51 -54.69
C GLN A 11 16.10 29.79 -55.53
N LYS A 12 17.25 30.47 -55.69
CA LYS A 12 18.66 30.39 -55.21
C LYS A 12 19.18 31.87 -55.24
N ASP A 13 20.41 32.31 -54.94
CA ASP A 13 21.71 31.63 -54.75
C ASP A 13 22.77 32.50 -54.00
N ASN A 14 23.82 31.84 -53.46
CA ASN A 14 25.28 32.19 -53.42
C ASN A 14 25.81 33.61 -53.01
N ASN A 15 27.12 33.82 -52.76
CA ASN A 15 28.30 32.92 -52.66
C ASN A 15 29.15 33.28 -51.39
N GLU A 16 30.48 33.24 -51.22
CA GLU A 16 31.72 32.99 -52.03
C GLU A 16 32.90 32.72 -51.06
N ASP A 17 33.92 31.87 -51.29
CA ASP A 17 33.84 30.48 -51.81
C ASP A 17 34.50 29.49 -50.78
N GLU A 18 35.81 29.21 -50.65
CA GLU A 18 36.97 29.30 -51.57
C GLU A 18 38.03 28.20 -51.25
N ALA A 19 38.22 27.26 -52.19
CA ALA A 19 39.47 26.61 -52.64
C ALA A 19 40.43 25.79 -51.68
N ALA A 20 41.12 24.72 -52.13
CA ALA A 20 41.13 24.00 -53.42
C ALA A 20 41.76 22.58 -53.38
N ALA A 21 41.40 21.76 -54.39
CA ALA A 21 42.19 20.74 -55.12
C ALA A 21 42.82 19.50 -54.36
N VAL A 22 42.65 18.20 -54.72
CA VAL A 22 42.18 17.45 -55.93
C VAL A 22 43.21 17.49 -57.09
N PRO A 23 43.73 16.36 -57.66
CA PRO A 23 42.92 15.38 -58.41
C PRO A 23 43.33 13.87 -58.39
N THR A 24 42.58 13.08 -59.18
CA THR A 24 42.56 11.62 -59.36
C THR A 24 43.20 11.14 -60.67
N GLN A 25 43.47 9.82 -60.83
CA GLN A 25 43.14 9.04 -62.06
C GLN A 25 43.39 7.51 -61.94
N ASP A 26 42.77 6.73 -62.85
CA ASP A 26 42.77 5.24 -62.90
C ASP A 26 43.88 4.62 -63.78
N ASN A 27 44.26 3.35 -63.55
CA ASN A 27 44.18 2.27 -64.58
C ASN A 27 44.52 0.82 -64.15
N HIS A 28 44.29 -0.11 -65.09
CA HIS A 28 44.32 -1.59 -65.03
C HIS A 28 45.66 -2.34 -64.79
N LYS A 29 45.53 -3.52 -64.14
CA LYS A 29 46.40 -4.75 -64.23
C LYS A 29 47.87 -4.58 -63.73
N THR A 30 48.61 -5.62 -63.32
CA THR A 30 48.48 -7.09 -63.52
C THR A 30 48.94 -7.87 -62.25
N THR A 31 48.97 -9.20 -62.32
CA THR A 31 49.43 -10.14 -61.27
C THR A 31 50.90 -9.99 -60.87
N GLU A 32 51.20 -10.12 -59.58
CA GLU A 32 52.18 -11.12 -59.11
C GLU A 32 52.05 -11.42 -57.60
N SER A 33 52.72 -12.47 -57.10
CA SER A 33 52.47 -13.07 -55.78
C SER A 33 53.64 -12.94 -54.81
N THR A 34 53.42 -12.38 -53.62
CA THR A 34 54.33 -12.50 -52.46
C THR A 34 53.54 -12.76 -51.17
N LYS A 35 54.08 -13.60 -50.27
CA LYS A 35 53.41 -14.04 -49.03
C LYS A 35 53.76 -13.12 -47.84
N PRO A 36 52.79 -12.63 -47.06
CA PRO A 36 53.05 -12.03 -45.74
C PRO A 36 53.43 -13.08 -44.68
N PRO A 37 54.06 -12.68 -43.56
CA PRO A 37 54.62 -13.60 -42.57
C PRO A 37 53.60 -14.25 -41.62
N THR A 38 54.04 -15.32 -40.94
CA THR A 38 53.22 -16.18 -40.08
C THR A 38 52.71 -15.47 -38.82
N ARG A 39 51.38 -15.32 -38.70
CA ARG A 39 50.71 -14.78 -37.51
C ARG A 39 50.78 -15.78 -36.34
N ALA A 40 51.16 -15.31 -35.16
CA ALA A 40 51.22 -16.14 -33.95
C ALA A 40 49.82 -16.70 -33.56
N LYS A 41 49.80 -17.89 -32.95
CA LYS A 41 48.57 -18.52 -32.46
C LYS A 41 47.98 -17.71 -31.30
N PRO A 42 46.67 -17.38 -31.30
CA PRO A 42 46.04 -16.83 -30.12
C PRO A 42 45.98 -17.91 -29.02
N VAL A 43 46.34 -17.53 -27.80
CA VAL A 43 46.09 -18.37 -26.61
C VAL A 43 44.57 -18.45 -26.41
N LYS A 44 44.02 -19.65 -26.19
CA LYS A 44 42.63 -19.77 -25.74
C LYS A 44 42.52 -19.14 -24.35
N ALA A 45 41.87 -17.99 -24.27
CA ALA A 45 41.28 -17.57 -23.00
C ALA A 45 40.30 -18.67 -22.56
N SER A 46 40.41 -19.12 -21.31
CA SER A 46 39.33 -19.84 -20.66
C SER A 46 38.09 -18.97 -20.70
N LYS A 47 36.96 -19.51 -21.16
CA LYS A 47 35.67 -18.87 -20.85
C LYS A 47 35.57 -18.78 -19.33
N PRO A 48 35.09 -17.67 -18.74
CA PRO A 48 34.56 -17.75 -17.39
C PRO A 48 33.46 -18.82 -17.39
N GLU A 49 33.33 -19.53 -16.27
CA GLU A 49 32.15 -20.36 -16.04
C GLU A 49 30.91 -19.44 -16.09
N PRO A 50 29.78 -19.89 -16.65
CA PRO A 50 28.57 -19.09 -16.62
C PRO A 50 28.16 -18.89 -15.17
N GLU A 51 28.07 -17.64 -14.72
CA GLU A 51 27.42 -17.32 -13.44
C GLU A 51 26.00 -17.90 -13.50
N TYR A 52 25.75 -18.93 -12.70
CA TYR A 52 24.46 -19.58 -12.62
C TYR A 52 23.56 -18.70 -11.74
N PHE A 53 23.04 -17.64 -12.33
CA PHE A 53 21.96 -16.86 -11.73
C PHE A 53 20.81 -17.82 -11.43
N GLU A 54 20.40 -17.92 -10.17
CA GLU A 54 19.21 -18.69 -9.82
C GLU A 54 18.00 -18.12 -10.57
N ASP A 55 17.25 -18.99 -11.24
CA ASP A 55 16.04 -18.59 -11.96
C ASP A 55 15.06 -17.95 -10.97
N LYS A 56 14.68 -16.69 -11.24
CA LYS A 56 13.81 -15.92 -10.34
C LYS A 56 12.49 -16.64 -10.14
N ARG A 57 12.18 -16.97 -8.89
CA ARG A 57 10.95 -17.67 -8.51
C ARG A 57 9.75 -16.81 -8.92
N ASN A 58 8.72 -17.41 -9.52
CA ASN A 58 7.65 -16.72 -10.25
C ASN A 58 6.87 -15.65 -9.42
N LEU A 59 6.93 -15.77 -8.09
CA LEU A 59 6.29 -14.91 -7.10
C LEU A 59 7.29 -14.14 -6.19
N GLU A 60 8.59 -14.14 -6.51
CA GLU A 60 9.67 -13.59 -5.65
C GLU A 60 9.52 -12.09 -5.34
N ASP A 61 8.96 -11.31 -6.27
CA ASP A 61 8.69 -9.87 -6.09
C ASP A 61 7.25 -9.55 -5.66
N LEU A 62 6.41 -10.57 -5.40
CA LEU A 62 5.02 -10.39 -4.98
C LEU A 62 4.90 -9.51 -3.73
N TRP A 63 5.78 -9.69 -2.74
CA TRP A 63 5.79 -8.85 -1.54
C TRP A 63 6.29 -7.41 -1.79
N LYS A 64 7.09 -7.22 -2.84
CA LYS A 64 7.71 -5.93 -3.20
C LYS A 64 6.75 -5.04 -4.00
N GLU A 65 5.89 -5.64 -4.82
CA GLU A 65 4.82 -4.97 -5.60
C GLU A 65 3.61 -4.55 -4.74
N ILE A 66 3.40 -5.19 -3.59
CA ILE A 66 2.33 -4.83 -2.64
C ILE A 66 2.66 -3.50 -1.95
N PHE A 67 1.71 -2.56 -1.93
CA PHE A 67 1.88 -1.30 -1.21
C PHE A 67 1.79 -1.52 0.32
N PRO A 68 2.81 -1.10 1.11
CA PRO A 68 2.80 -1.25 2.57
C PRO A 68 2.00 -0.12 3.22
N VAL A 69 0.70 -0.38 3.42
CA VAL A 69 -0.30 0.59 3.88
C VAL A 69 0.00 1.05 5.31
N GLY A 70 -0.21 2.34 5.59
CA GLY A 70 0.08 2.96 6.88
C GLY A 70 1.57 3.22 7.15
N THR A 71 2.47 2.93 6.19
CA THR A 71 3.91 3.17 6.38
C THR A 71 4.27 4.62 6.09
N GLU A 72 5.04 5.23 6.97
CA GLU A 72 5.58 6.58 6.83
C GLU A 72 6.51 6.72 5.60
N TRP A 73 6.30 7.76 4.79
CA TRP A 73 6.91 7.89 3.45
C TRP A 73 8.42 8.15 3.45
N ASP A 74 9.00 8.53 4.58
CA ASP A 74 10.44 8.64 4.81
C ASP A 74 11.03 7.32 5.36
N GLN A 75 10.22 6.50 6.04
CA GLN A 75 10.63 5.18 6.56
C GLN A 75 10.56 4.06 5.52
N LEU A 76 9.79 4.23 4.43
CA LEU A 76 9.64 3.23 3.36
C LEU A 76 10.97 2.62 2.87
N ASP A 77 12.02 3.42 2.71
CA ASP A 77 13.32 2.93 2.23
C ASP A 77 13.97 1.94 3.22
N LYS A 78 13.69 2.08 4.53
CA LYS A 78 14.20 1.20 5.59
C LYS A 78 13.54 -0.18 5.56
N VAL A 79 12.28 -0.27 5.11
CA VAL A 79 11.55 -1.54 4.95
C VAL A 79 12.30 -2.46 3.98
N TYR A 80 12.83 -1.90 2.90
CA TYR A 80 13.64 -2.61 1.90
C TYR A 80 15.15 -2.64 2.23
N GLY A 81 15.55 -2.24 3.44
CA GLY A 81 16.94 -2.24 3.90
C GLY A 81 17.53 -3.64 4.16
N PHE A 82 16.68 -4.67 4.23
CA PHE A 82 17.07 -6.07 4.35
C PHE A 82 16.50 -6.88 3.18
N ASN A 83 17.20 -7.95 2.78
CA ASN A 83 16.71 -8.89 1.77
C ASN A 83 15.72 -9.88 2.39
N TRP A 84 14.52 -9.39 2.73
CA TRP A 84 13.47 -10.19 3.36
C TRP A 84 13.01 -11.35 2.46
N ASN A 85 13.07 -12.56 3.00
CA ASN A 85 12.64 -13.78 2.31
C ASN A 85 11.16 -14.07 2.58
N PHE A 86 10.33 -14.09 1.55
CA PHE A 86 8.90 -14.40 1.63
C PHE A 86 8.53 -15.73 0.95
N SER A 87 9.46 -16.70 0.91
CA SER A 87 9.19 -18.03 0.34
C SER A 87 7.99 -18.74 0.99
N ASN A 88 7.66 -18.45 2.24
CA ASN A 88 6.42 -18.93 2.88
C ASN A 88 5.13 -18.40 2.22
N LEU A 89 5.10 -17.14 1.76
CA LEU A 89 3.99 -16.57 0.98
C LEU A 89 3.88 -17.21 -0.40
N GLU A 90 5.03 -17.46 -1.04
CA GLU A 90 5.09 -18.07 -2.38
C GLU A 90 4.63 -19.53 -2.33
N ASN A 91 5.18 -20.33 -1.42
CA ASN A 91 4.81 -21.72 -1.18
C ASN A 91 3.31 -21.88 -0.80
N ALA A 92 2.69 -20.85 -0.20
CA ALA A 92 1.27 -20.90 0.10
C ALA A 92 0.38 -20.90 -1.15
N PHE A 93 0.88 -20.43 -2.30
CA PHE A 93 0.19 -20.48 -3.60
C PHE A 93 0.54 -21.71 -4.45
N GLU A 94 1.59 -22.47 -4.11
CA GLU A 94 1.98 -23.71 -4.80
C GLU A 94 1.10 -24.91 -4.42
N GLU A 95 1.24 -26.04 -5.13
CA GLU A 95 0.37 -27.21 -4.92
C GLU A 95 0.45 -27.76 -3.49
N GLY A 96 -0.70 -27.81 -2.82
CA GLY A 96 -0.81 -28.16 -1.39
C GLY A 96 -0.80 -26.97 -0.43
N GLY A 97 -0.41 -25.77 -0.90
CA GLY A 97 -0.41 -24.54 -0.12
C GLY A 97 -1.81 -24.04 0.26
N ALA A 98 -1.91 -23.30 1.38
CA ALA A 98 -3.18 -22.85 1.96
C ALA A 98 -3.97 -21.86 1.07
N LEU A 99 -3.32 -21.24 0.08
CA LEU A 99 -3.89 -20.28 -0.87
C LEU A 99 -4.03 -20.85 -2.30
N HIS A 100 -3.53 -22.06 -2.56
CA HIS A 100 -3.53 -22.70 -3.88
C HIS A 100 -4.94 -22.79 -4.49
N GLY A 101 -5.07 -22.35 -5.75
CA GLY A 101 -6.33 -22.34 -6.50
C GLY A 101 -7.41 -21.39 -5.94
N ARG A 102 -7.10 -20.58 -4.93
CA ARG A 102 -8.03 -19.62 -4.32
C ARG A 102 -7.84 -18.24 -4.92
N LYS A 103 -8.92 -17.47 -4.97
CA LYS A 103 -8.83 -16.03 -5.20
C LYS A 103 -8.43 -15.34 -3.90
N VAL A 104 -7.41 -14.50 -3.96
CA VAL A 104 -6.77 -13.90 -2.78
C VAL A 104 -6.47 -12.43 -3.03
N TYR A 105 -6.70 -11.62 -2.00
CA TYR A 105 -6.38 -10.19 -1.95
C TYR A 105 -5.28 -9.96 -0.91
N LEU A 106 -4.18 -9.34 -1.33
CA LEU A 106 -2.98 -9.13 -0.51
C LEU A 106 -2.77 -7.64 -0.23
N PHE A 107 -2.49 -7.28 1.02
CA PHE A 107 -2.03 -5.93 1.38
C PHE A 107 -0.85 -6.00 2.34
N GLY A 108 0.01 -4.99 2.29
CA GLY A 108 1.18 -4.89 3.15
C GLY A 108 0.89 -4.00 4.35
N CYS A 109 1.56 -4.29 5.45
CA CYS A 109 1.73 -3.38 6.59
C CYS A 109 3.19 -3.43 7.05
N THR A 110 3.60 -2.47 7.87
CA THR A 110 4.92 -2.49 8.51
C THR A 110 4.77 -2.39 10.02
N GLU A 111 5.58 -3.16 10.73
CA GLU A 111 5.59 -3.22 12.19
C GLU A 111 6.96 -2.76 12.69
N PRO A 112 7.09 -1.51 13.17
CA PRO A 112 8.34 -1.02 13.75
C PRO A 112 8.56 -1.72 15.10
N GLN A 113 9.66 -2.47 15.19
CA GLN A 113 10.04 -3.22 16.40
C GLN A 113 11.50 -2.93 16.76
N LEU A 114 11.78 -2.86 18.06
CA LEU A 114 13.15 -2.81 18.58
C LEU A 114 13.64 -4.25 18.73
N VAL A 115 14.57 -4.68 17.87
CA VAL A 115 15.07 -6.07 17.84
C VAL A 115 16.60 -6.11 17.89
N PRO A 116 17.20 -7.16 18.50
CA PRO A 116 18.64 -7.35 18.50
C PRO A 116 19.14 -7.76 17.11
N PHE A 117 20.20 -7.11 16.62
CA PHE A 117 20.87 -7.47 15.38
C PHE A 117 22.33 -7.01 15.37
N LYS A 118 23.26 -7.96 15.17
CA LYS A 118 24.72 -7.72 15.12
C LYS A 118 25.20 -6.91 16.33
N ASP A 119 24.91 -7.44 17.52
CA ASP A 119 25.24 -6.93 18.86
C ASP A 119 24.58 -5.60 19.28
N ASP A 120 23.98 -4.84 18.35
CA ASP A 120 23.14 -3.67 18.61
C ASP A 120 21.65 -4.02 18.80
N SER A 121 20.88 -3.09 19.38
CA SER A 121 19.40 -3.10 19.36
C SER A 121 18.89 -2.03 18.40
N LEU A 122 18.26 -2.44 17.30
CA LEU A 122 17.87 -1.56 16.20
C LEU A 122 16.35 -1.46 16.06
N LEU A 123 15.85 -0.25 15.75
CA LEU A 123 14.46 -0.04 15.36
C LEU A 123 14.27 -0.41 13.89
N ILE A 124 13.57 -1.52 13.64
CA ILE A 124 13.44 -2.13 12.32
C ILE A 124 11.97 -2.19 11.91
N TYR A 125 11.67 -1.71 10.71
CA TYR A 125 10.33 -1.68 10.13
C TYR A 125 10.10 -3.02 9.40
N ILE A 126 9.61 -4.01 10.14
CA ILE A 126 9.41 -5.37 9.64
C ILE A 126 8.21 -5.36 8.67
N PRO A 127 8.36 -5.78 7.40
CA PRO A 127 7.22 -5.94 6.50
C PRO A 127 6.39 -7.16 6.90
N ALA A 128 5.07 -7.04 6.83
CA ALA A 128 4.15 -8.17 6.89
C ALA A 128 3.14 -8.09 5.73
N VAL A 129 2.79 -9.24 5.17
CA VAL A 129 1.80 -9.36 4.09
C VAL A 129 0.56 -10.07 4.62
N VAL A 130 -0.59 -9.40 4.54
CA VAL A 130 -1.88 -9.93 4.95
C VAL A 130 -2.60 -10.46 3.72
N ALA A 131 -2.97 -11.74 3.75
CA ALA A 131 -3.69 -12.41 2.69
C ALA A 131 -5.14 -12.70 3.08
N VAL A 132 -6.06 -12.29 2.22
CA VAL A 132 -7.50 -12.49 2.40
C VAL A 132 -8.02 -13.43 1.33
N ALA A 133 -8.30 -14.68 1.70
CA ALA A 133 -8.91 -15.66 0.80
C ALA A 133 -10.42 -15.38 0.68
N SER A 134 -10.85 -14.88 -0.48
CA SER A 134 -12.22 -14.39 -0.73
C SER A 134 -12.55 -14.38 -2.23
N PRO A 135 -13.81 -14.66 -2.64
CA PRO A 135 -14.23 -14.51 -4.04
C PRO A 135 -14.37 -13.05 -4.50
N PHE A 136 -14.55 -12.10 -3.57
CA PHE A 136 -14.75 -10.66 -3.82
C PHE A 136 -13.74 -9.79 -3.02
N PRO A 137 -13.42 -8.56 -3.47
CA PRO A 137 -12.48 -7.69 -2.77
C PRO A 137 -12.98 -7.37 -1.34
N PRO A 138 -12.12 -7.36 -0.31
CA PRO A 138 -12.56 -7.20 1.09
C PRO A 138 -13.28 -5.87 1.36
N SER A 139 -12.81 -4.79 0.74
CA SER A 139 -13.49 -3.49 0.69
C SER A 139 -12.90 -2.63 -0.43
N ASP A 140 -13.67 -1.67 -0.93
CA ASP A 140 -13.20 -0.56 -1.78
C ASP A 140 -12.87 0.70 -0.95
N LYS A 141 -12.93 0.61 0.38
CA LYS A 141 -12.69 1.72 1.33
C LYS A 141 -11.40 1.53 2.13
N ILE A 142 -10.95 2.63 2.74
CA ILE A 142 -9.82 2.68 3.65
C ILE A 142 -10.19 3.55 4.85
N GLY A 143 -9.88 3.09 6.05
CA GLY A 143 -10.08 3.86 7.28
C GLY A 143 -8.88 4.76 7.55
N ILE A 144 -9.10 5.95 8.07
CA ILE A 144 -8.05 6.87 8.52
C ILE A 144 -8.25 7.14 10.01
N LYS A 145 -7.31 6.68 10.84
CA LYS A 145 -7.30 6.94 12.29
C LYS A 145 -5.94 7.49 12.72
N SER A 146 -5.89 8.79 12.98
CA SER A 146 -4.77 9.44 13.65
C SER A 146 -5.04 9.48 15.16
N VAL A 147 -3.99 9.38 15.98
CA VAL A 147 -4.06 9.68 17.42
C VAL A 147 -4.48 11.13 17.69
N GLN A 148 -4.36 12.02 16.69
CA GLN A 148 -4.67 13.45 16.76
C GLN A 148 -5.95 13.85 15.98
N ARG A 149 -6.90 12.92 15.74
CA ARG A 149 -8.14 13.21 15.00
C ARG A 149 -9.38 12.75 15.76
N GLU A 150 -10.28 13.71 15.99
CA GLU A 150 -11.61 13.58 16.61
C GLU A 150 -12.47 12.44 16.05
N VAL A 151 -12.38 12.19 14.74
CA VAL A 151 -13.25 11.24 14.03
C VAL A 151 -12.44 10.36 13.10
N GLU A 152 -12.75 9.07 13.15
CA GLU A 152 -12.25 8.04 12.25
C GLU A 152 -12.93 8.13 10.88
N GLU A 153 -12.12 8.32 9.83
CA GLU A 153 -12.64 8.71 8.51
C GLU A 153 -12.56 7.54 7.52
N ILE A 154 -13.68 6.88 7.23
CA ILE A 154 -13.76 5.76 6.27
C ILE A 154 -14.07 6.31 4.87
N ILE A 155 -13.07 6.34 3.98
CA ILE A 155 -13.19 6.91 2.62
C ILE A 155 -12.92 5.88 1.52
N PRO A 156 -13.42 6.06 0.28
CA PRO A 156 -13.07 5.19 -0.85
C PRO A 156 -11.56 5.20 -1.14
N MET A 157 -10.95 4.02 -1.34
CA MET A 157 -9.52 3.84 -1.66
C MET A 157 -9.07 4.69 -2.85
N LYS A 158 -9.97 4.89 -3.83
CA LYS A 158 -9.73 5.72 -5.03
C LYS A 158 -9.44 7.19 -4.69
N GLN A 159 -9.98 7.73 -3.61
CA GLN A 159 -9.59 9.07 -3.13
C GLN A 159 -8.12 9.12 -2.70
N MET A 160 -7.58 8.01 -2.20
CA MET A 160 -6.18 7.83 -1.82
C MET A 160 -5.28 7.35 -2.98
N LYS A 161 -5.82 7.24 -4.20
CA LYS A 161 -5.16 6.66 -5.38
C LYS A 161 -4.75 5.19 -5.19
N MET A 162 -5.50 4.48 -4.35
CA MET A 162 -5.36 3.05 -4.09
C MET A 162 -6.46 2.27 -4.79
N ASP A 163 -6.16 1.06 -5.24
CA ASP A 163 -7.14 0.11 -5.80
C ASP A 163 -6.59 -1.33 -5.70
N TRP A 164 -7.48 -2.32 -5.85
CA TRP A 164 -7.11 -3.73 -5.94
C TRP A 164 -6.77 -4.09 -7.39
N ILE A 165 -5.48 -4.15 -7.71
CA ILE A 165 -5.01 -4.51 -9.05
C ILE A 165 -4.68 -6.01 -9.11
N PRO A 166 -4.88 -6.70 -10.26
CA PRO A 166 -4.36 -8.05 -10.44
C PRO A 166 -2.83 -8.03 -10.38
N TYR A 167 -2.24 -8.98 -9.66
CA TYR A 167 -0.80 -9.24 -9.75
C TYR A 167 -0.49 -10.14 -10.94
N ILE A 168 0.63 -9.88 -11.62
CA ILE A 168 1.09 -10.63 -12.78
C ILE A 168 2.41 -11.33 -12.39
N PRO A 169 2.42 -12.67 -12.24
CA PRO A 169 3.63 -13.45 -11.98
C PRO A 169 4.71 -13.22 -13.05
N LEU A 170 5.99 -13.32 -12.67
CA LEU A 170 7.13 -12.94 -13.52
C LEU A 170 7.08 -13.58 -14.91
N GLU A 171 6.82 -14.89 -14.99
CA GLU A 171 6.69 -15.65 -16.24
C GLU A 171 5.58 -15.12 -17.17
N ASN A 172 4.54 -14.50 -16.59
CA ASN A 172 3.36 -14.05 -17.31
C ASN A 172 3.43 -12.58 -17.76
N ARG A 173 4.48 -11.83 -17.42
CA ARG A 173 4.59 -10.39 -17.72
C ARG A 173 4.77 -10.07 -19.21
N GLU A 174 5.22 -11.03 -20.01
CA GLU A 174 5.28 -10.92 -21.48
C GLU A 174 3.98 -11.36 -22.19
N SER A 175 3.02 -11.94 -21.46
CA SER A 175 1.76 -12.42 -22.03
C SER A 175 0.71 -11.30 -22.17
N GLN A 176 -0.29 -11.53 -23.03
CA GLN A 176 -1.44 -10.62 -23.14
C GLN A 176 -2.31 -10.69 -21.86
N VAL A 177 -2.11 -9.72 -20.97
CA VAL A 177 -2.72 -9.61 -19.63
C VAL A 177 -4.24 -9.84 -19.63
N ASP A 178 -4.94 -9.31 -20.64
CA ASP A 178 -6.40 -9.45 -20.80
C ASP A 178 -6.90 -10.91 -20.89
N ARG A 179 -6.01 -11.87 -21.15
CA ARG A 179 -6.33 -13.31 -21.26
C ARG A 179 -6.04 -14.10 -19.98
N LEU A 180 -5.39 -13.50 -18.98
CA LEU A 180 -4.98 -14.18 -17.75
C LEU A 180 -6.15 -14.28 -16.76
N ARG A 181 -6.38 -15.49 -16.22
CA ARG A 181 -7.35 -15.71 -15.14
C ARG A 181 -6.72 -15.37 -13.78
N HIS A 182 -6.64 -14.08 -13.48
CA HIS A 182 -6.05 -13.56 -12.25
C HIS A 182 -6.71 -14.13 -10.99
N GLN A 183 -5.90 -14.76 -10.13
CA GLN A 183 -6.30 -15.26 -8.81
C GLN A 183 -5.75 -14.39 -7.67
N ILE A 184 -4.55 -13.84 -7.84
CA ILE A 184 -3.89 -12.96 -6.89
C ILE A 184 -4.18 -11.49 -7.25
N PHE A 185 -4.65 -10.73 -6.26
CA PHE A 185 -4.87 -9.29 -6.34
C PHE A 185 -4.07 -8.62 -5.24
N ILE A 186 -3.45 -7.48 -5.54
CA ILE A 186 -2.63 -6.71 -4.60
C ILE A 186 -3.24 -5.32 -4.41
N LEU A 187 -3.19 -4.81 -3.17
CA LEU A 187 -3.49 -3.41 -2.90
C LEU A 187 -2.28 -2.58 -3.32
N SER A 188 -2.46 -1.73 -4.33
CA SER A 188 -1.41 -0.87 -4.87
C SER A 188 -1.78 0.61 -4.71
N CYS A 189 -0.78 1.49 -4.63
CA CYS A 189 -0.98 2.94 -4.56
C CYS A 189 -0.21 3.65 -5.68
N THR A 190 -0.92 4.39 -6.53
CA THR A 190 -0.31 5.14 -7.65
C THR A 190 0.21 6.53 -7.27
N GLN A 191 0.17 6.89 -5.97
CA GLN A 191 0.70 8.15 -5.46
C GLN A 191 2.24 8.12 -5.40
N ARG A 192 2.89 8.72 -6.40
CA ARG A 192 4.37 8.83 -6.45
C ARG A 192 4.92 9.65 -5.29
N ARG A 193 5.97 9.14 -4.63
CA ARG A 193 6.69 9.78 -3.52
C ARG A 193 7.13 11.22 -3.83
N ALA A 194 7.65 11.47 -5.03
CA ALA A 194 8.06 12.81 -5.48
C ALA A 194 6.91 13.84 -5.47
N ALA A 195 5.68 13.41 -5.77
CA ALA A 195 4.51 14.30 -5.80
C ALA A 195 3.92 14.60 -4.40
N LEU A 196 4.39 13.94 -3.34
CA LEU A 196 4.00 14.25 -1.97
C LEU A 196 4.50 15.63 -1.52
N LYS A 197 5.64 16.08 -2.08
CA LYS A 197 6.24 17.42 -1.83
C LYS A 197 5.32 18.60 -2.21
N HIS A 198 4.20 18.32 -2.88
CA HIS A 198 3.20 19.31 -3.29
C HIS A 198 1.82 19.07 -2.65
N LEU A 199 1.72 18.15 -1.67
CA LEU A 199 0.51 17.92 -0.88
C LEU A 199 0.56 18.69 0.44
N LYS A 200 -0.60 19.09 0.97
CA LYS A 200 -0.73 19.60 2.33
C LYS A 200 -0.35 18.53 3.35
N ILE A 201 0.22 18.93 4.49
CA ILE A 201 0.67 18.02 5.57
C ILE A 201 -0.46 17.08 5.99
N ASP A 202 -1.67 17.58 6.24
CA ASP A 202 -2.85 16.77 6.60
C ASP A 202 -3.12 15.64 5.60
N ARG A 203 -2.85 15.90 4.31
CA ARG A 203 -3.08 14.95 3.22
C ARG A 203 -1.93 13.97 3.04
N ILE A 204 -0.71 14.29 3.50
CA ILE A 204 0.39 13.32 3.65
C ILE A 204 0.09 12.43 4.85
N LYS A 205 -0.25 13.01 6.02
CA LYS A 205 -0.67 12.28 7.22
C LYS A 205 -1.83 11.31 6.98
N LYS A 206 -2.76 11.62 6.06
CA LYS A 206 -3.80 10.65 5.63
C LYS A 206 -3.25 9.34 5.05
N TYR A 207 -2.04 9.29 4.49
CA TYR A 207 -1.42 8.03 4.01
C TYR A 207 -0.71 7.25 5.12
N GLU A 208 -0.17 7.95 6.12
CA GLU A 208 0.51 7.36 7.27
C GLU A 208 -0.51 6.75 8.24
N TYR A 209 -1.63 7.45 8.45
CA TYR A 209 -2.71 7.01 9.34
C TYR A 209 -3.80 6.15 8.64
N CYS A 210 -3.54 5.63 7.44
CA CYS A 210 -4.52 4.80 6.73
C CYS A 210 -4.35 3.30 6.99
N LEU A 211 -5.47 2.62 7.18
CA LEU A 211 -5.56 1.18 7.44
C LEU A 211 -6.59 0.58 6.48
N PRO A 212 -6.28 -0.54 5.79
CA PRO A 212 -7.23 -1.23 4.92
C PRO A 212 -8.50 -1.57 5.69
N TYR A 213 -9.64 -1.09 5.19
CA TYR A 213 -10.93 -1.30 5.83
C TYR A 213 -11.51 -2.66 5.46
N PHE A 214 -12.29 -3.23 6.36
CA PHE A 214 -13.09 -4.43 6.13
C PHE A 214 -14.38 -4.31 6.92
N TYR A 215 -15.52 -4.48 6.24
CA TYR A 215 -16.82 -4.49 6.89
C TYR A 215 -17.32 -5.92 7.01
N ASN A 216 -17.56 -6.37 8.24
CA ASN A 216 -18.14 -7.67 8.52
C ASN A 216 -19.51 -7.49 9.16
N PRO A 217 -20.62 -7.55 8.40
CA PRO A 217 -21.96 -7.31 8.95
C PRO A 217 -22.42 -8.39 9.95
N PHE A 218 -21.69 -9.51 10.08
CA PHE A 218 -21.91 -10.53 11.11
C PHE A 218 -21.25 -10.21 12.46
N LYS A 219 -20.44 -9.15 12.52
CA LYS A 219 -19.96 -8.56 13.77
C LYS A 219 -20.73 -7.27 14.03
N GLU A 220 -21.00 -6.98 15.30
CA GLU A 220 -21.31 -5.61 15.69
C GLU A 220 -20.00 -4.81 15.65
N ASP A 221 -20.04 -3.57 15.16
CA ASP A 221 -18.89 -2.68 15.23
C ASP A 221 -18.75 -2.14 16.66
N GLU A 222 -17.53 -2.01 17.17
CA GLU A 222 -17.25 -1.35 18.46
C GLU A 222 -17.82 0.08 18.45
N LEU A 223 -17.75 0.76 17.30
CA LEU A 223 -18.32 2.09 17.08
C LEU A 223 -19.86 2.09 17.17
N GLU A 224 -20.52 1.02 16.71
CA GLU A 224 -21.98 0.88 16.82
C GLU A 224 -22.43 0.68 18.27
N GLN A 225 -21.54 0.25 19.18
CA GLN A 225 -21.79 0.09 20.61
C GLN A 225 -21.34 1.31 21.44
N SER A 226 -20.30 2.04 20.98
CA SER A 226 -19.66 3.18 21.67
C SER A 226 -20.65 4.16 22.29
N THR A 227 -20.45 4.40 23.59
CA THR A 227 -21.17 5.35 24.46
C THR A 227 -20.38 6.64 24.72
N GLU A 228 -19.09 6.62 24.41
CA GLU A 228 -18.15 7.75 24.49
C GLU A 228 -18.28 8.67 23.26
N VAL A 229 -18.19 9.99 23.49
CA VAL A 229 -17.89 11.02 22.47
C VAL A 229 -16.61 11.77 22.81
N GLN A 230 -15.76 11.98 21.80
CA GLN A 230 -14.69 12.97 21.89
C GLN A 230 -15.28 14.38 21.72
N ILE A 231 -14.99 15.24 22.68
CA ILE A 231 -15.43 16.63 22.76
C ILE A 231 -14.24 17.53 22.50
N ILE A 232 -14.28 18.27 21.39
CA ILE A 232 -13.34 19.35 21.08
C ILE A 232 -14.10 20.68 21.12
N PHE A 233 -14.19 21.29 22.30
CA PHE A 233 -14.95 22.53 22.50
C PHE A 233 -14.07 23.76 22.21
N PRO A 234 -14.45 24.67 21.30
CA PRO A 234 -13.65 25.83 20.91
C PRO A 234 -13.79 27.00 21.91
N SER A 235 -13.24 26.84 23.12
CA SER A 235 -13.12 27.94 24.09
C SER A 235 -12.15 29.02 23.63
N GLU A 236 -12.36 30.27 24.08
CA GLU A 236 -11.64 31.47 23.65
C GLU A 236 -10.12 31.45 23.92
N LEU A 237 -9.68 30.76 24.98
CA LEU A 237 -8.26 30.71 25.37
C LEU A 237 -7.50 29.53 24.73
N LYS A 238 -8.11 28.35 24.76
CA LYS A 238 -7.54 27.07 24.29
C LYS A 238 -8.70 26.10 24.08
N PRO A 239 -8.77 25.34 22.97
CA PRO A 239 -9.79 24.30 22.83
C PRO A 239 -9.67 23.25 23.95
N ILE A 240 -10.81 22.86 24.52
CA ILE A 240 -10.90 21.82 25.54
C ILE A 240 -11.02 20.48 24.81
N PHE A 241 -10.23 19.49 25.23
CA PHE A 241 -10.20 18.14 24.66
C PHE A 241 -10.52 17.14 25.76
N CYS A 242 -11.73 16.59 25.76
CA CYS A 242 -12.16 15.60 26.75
C CYS A 242 -13.02 14.51 26.11
N GLU A 243 -13.21 13.41 26.83
CA GLU A 243 -14.07 12.29 26.45
C GLU A 243 -15.24 12.24 27.43
N PHE A 244 -16.46 12.06 26.93
CA PHE A 244 -17.69 12.04 27.72
C PHE A 244 -18.54 10.82 27.34
N ASP A 245 -18.83 9.95 28.31
CA ASP A 245 -19.67 8.77 28.11
C ASP A 245 -21.12 9.06 28.53
N TRP A 246 -22.08 8.93 27.62
CA TRP A 246 -23.47 9.29 27.90
C TRP A 246 -24.27 8.24 28.72
N GLU A 247 -23.68 7.11 29.09
CA GLU A 247 -24.23 6.07 29.97
C GLU A 247 -23.50 5.99 31.33
N LEU A 248 -22.24 6.45 31.40
CA LEU A 248 -21.41 6.45 32.61
C LEU A 248 -21.25 7.84 33.26
N ASP A 249 -21.20 8.93 32.50
CA ASP A 249 -21.02 10.29 33.02
C ASP A 249 -22.35 11.06 33.17
N GLU A 250 -22.53 11.70 34.34
CA GLU A 250 -23.57 12.72 34.50
C GLU A 250 -23.06 14.09 34.03
N LEU A 251 -23.73 14.68 33.03
CA LEU A 251 -23.30 15.91 32.36
C LEU A 251 -23.11 17.11 33.32
N GLU A 252 -23.88 17.19 34.41
CA GLU A 252 -23.71 18.26 35.40
C GLU A 252 -22.39 18.08 36.16
N GLU A 253 -22.17 16.91 36.76
CA GLU A 253 -20.92 16.61 37.47
C GLU A 253 -19.68 16.71 36.56
N PHE A 254 -19.78 16.23 35.32
CA PHE A 254 -18.71 16.28 34.34
C PHE A 254 -18.31 17.73 34.02
N THR A 255 -19.29 18.59 33.79
CA THR A 255 -19.05 20.03 33.53
C THR A 255 -18.48 20.71 34.78
N ASP A 256 -18.97 20.36 35.97
CA ASP A 256 -18.51 20.96 37.24
C ASP A 256 -17.09 20.52 37.62
N LYS A 257 -16.64 19.33 37.23
CA LYS A 257 -15.24 18.89 37.36
C LYS A 257 -14.31 19.74 36.50
N LEU A 258 -14.65 19.95 35.22
CA LEU A 258 -13.86 20.80 34.30
C LEU A 258 -13.76 22.27 34.76
N ILE A 259 -14.76 22.78 35.49
CA ILE A 259 -14.71 24.13 36.09
C ILE A 259 -13.87 24.14 37.37
N GLN A 260 -13.93 23.09 38.20
CA GLN A 260 -13.07 22.95 39.38
C GLN A 260 -11.58 22.77 39.05
N GLU A 261 -11.27 22.30 37.85
CA GLU A 261 -9.90 22.09 37.34
C GLU A 261 -9.37 23.27 36.50
N ASP A 262 -10.09 24.41 36.47
CA ASP A 262 -9.80 25.61 35.64
C ASP A 262 -9.67 25.33 34.12
N GLU A 263 -10.19 24.19 33.62
CA GLU A 263 -10.20 23.86 32.18
C GLU A 263 -11.36 24.54 31.42
N LEU A 264 -12.50 24.75 32.08
CA LEU A 264 -13.69 25.41 31.54
C LEU A 264 -14.08 26.61 32.40
N SER A 265 -14.36 27.76 31.80
CA SER A 265 -14.83 28.95 32.52
C SER A 265 -16.34 28.91 32.79
N GLU A 266 -16.77 29.43 33.94
CA GLU A 266 -18.17 29.33 34.41
C GLU A 266 -19.16 30.02 33.46
N ASP A 267 -18.76 31.09 32.77
CA ASP A 267 -19.54 31.78 31.73
C ASP A 267 -19.78 30.91 30.47
N GLN A 268 -18.92 29.93 30.22
CA GLN A 268 -19.02 28.99 29.10
C GLN A 268 -19.77 27.70 29.47
N LYS A 269 -20.13 27.50 30.74
CA LYS A 269 -20.79 26.29 31.29
C LYS A 269 -21.98 25.82 30.45
N ASP A 270 -22.92 26.70 30.12
CA ASP A 270 -24.12 26.33 29.36
C ASP A 270 -23.86 26.10 27.86
N ALA A 271 -22.92 26.85 27.28
CA ALA A 271 -22.51 26.66 25.88
C ALA A 271 -21.79 25.31 25.69
N PHE A 272 -20.92 24.94 26.62
CA PHE A 272 -20.27 23.64 26.67
C PHE A 272 -21.30 22.51 26.77
N LYS A 273 -22.27 22.61 27.69
CA LYS A 273 -23.32 21.60 27.86
C LYS A 273 -24.18 21.38 26.62
N GLU A 274 -24.60 22.44 25.90
CA GLU A 274 -25.34 22.23 24.64
C GLU A 274 -24.47 21.66 23.53
N PHE A 275 -23.17 22.00 23.47
CA PHE A 275 -22.23 21.37 22.53
C PHE A 275 -22.06 19.86 22.81
N VAL A 276 -21.89 19.46 24.08
CA VAL A 276 -21.84 18.03 24.46
C VAL A 276 -23.16 17.34 24.12
N LYS A 277 -24.31 17.95 24.44
CA LYS A 277 -25.63 17.40 24.06
C LYS A 277 -25.79 17.27 22.55
N GLU A 278 -25.26 18.20 21.75
CA GLU A 278 -25.26 18.10 20.28
C GLU A 278 -24.41 16.93 19.80
N LYS A 279 -23.16 16.81 20.24
CA LYS A 279 -22.26 15.68 19.92
C LYS A 279 -22.88 14.32 20.31
N VAL A 280 -23.50 14.23 21.49
CA VAL A 280 -24.22 13.02 21.95
C VAL A 280 -25.44 12.71 21.07
N ARG A 281 -26.19 13.73 20.59
CA ARG A 281 -27.29 13.54 19.63
C ARG A 281 -26.79 13.05 18.26
N GLU A 282 -25.67 13.59 17.78
CA GLU A 282 -25.03 13.17 16.52
C GLU A 282 -24.54 11.72 16.59
N ALA A 283 -23.81 11.34 17.63
CA ALA A 283 -23.32 9.98 17.83
C ALA A 283 -24.47 8.97 17.99
N LYS A 284 -25.48 9.26 18.83
CA LYS A 284 -26.68 8.40 18.96
C LYS A 284 -27.44 8.23 17.65
N LYS A 285 -27.46 9.25 16.78
CA LYS A 285 -28.02 9.16 15.43
C LYS A 285 -27.16 8.26 14.53
N ALA A 286 -25.84 8.48 14.50
CA ALA A 286 -24.91 7.68 13.71
C ALA A 286 -24.95 6.19 14.09
N ASN A 287 -24.94 5.88 15.39
CA ASN A 287 -25.01 4.50 15.89
C ASN A 287 -26.32 3.81 15.49
N ARG A 288 -27.46 4.54 15.49
CA ARG A 288 -28.73 4.00 14.96
C ARG A 288 -28.65 3.76 13.44
N GLU A 289 -28.16 4.73 12.67
CA GLU A 289 -28.08 4.62 11.20
C GLU A 289 -27.11 3.50 10.77
N ALA A 290 -26.03 3.28 11.50
CA ALA A 290 -25.11 2.15 11.30
C ALA A 290 -25.77 0.81 11.64
N ARG A 291 -26.41 0.66 12.82
CA ARG A 291 -27.17 -0.55 13.19
C ARG A 291 -28.29 -0.89 12.19
N GLU A 292 -28.97 0.13 11.65
CA GLU A 292 -30.00 -0.04 10.60
C GLU A 292 -29.38 -0.45 9.26
N ALA A 293 -28.25 0.14 8.86
CA ALA A 293 -27.51 -0.27 7.68
C ALA A 293 -26.97 -1.71 7.79
N ARG A 294 -26.50 -2.12 8.98
CA ARG A 294 -26.05 -3.49 9.29
C ARG A 294 -27.19 -4.49 9.18
N ARG A 295 -28.35 -4.19 9.78
CA ARG A 295 -29.58 -5.00 9.63
C ARG A 295 -29.95 -5.17 8.16
N LYS A 296 -30.05 -4.06 7.42
CA LYS A 296 -30.36 -4.07 5.98
C LYS A 296 -29.34 -4.88 5.17
N ALA A 297 -28.05 -4.74 5.46
CA ALA A 297 -26.99 -5.49 4.79
C ALA A 297 -27.06 -7.00 5.07
N LEU A 298 -27.58 -7.44 6.23
CA LEU A 298 -27.83 -8.85 6.53
C LEU A 298 -29.10 -9.41 5.85
N GLU A 299 -30.13 -8.57 5.72
CA GLU A 299 -31.41 -8.87 5.05
C GLU A 299 -31.25 -8.98 3.51
N GLU A 300 -30.49 -8.07 2.89
CA GLU A 300 -30.24 -8.06 1.44
C GLU A 300 -29.12 -9.05 1.01
N MET A 301 -28.45 -9.73 1.94
CA MET A 301 -27.33 -10.62 1.62
C MET A 301 -27.77 -11.98 1.05
N SER A 302 -27.27 -12.31 -0.14
CA SER A 302 -27.44 -13.64 -0.75
C SER A 302 -26.74 -14.76 0.03
N GLU A 303 -27.27 -15.99 -0.04
CA GLU A 303 -26.65 -17.17 0.61
C GLU A 303 -25.19 -17.39 0.17
N GLU A 304 -24.87 -17.10 -1.08
CA GLU A 304 -23.50 -17.22 -1.61
C GLU A 304 -22.56 -16.23 -0.92
N SER A 305 -23.00 -14.98 -0.72
CA SER A 305 -22.23 -13.97 0.00
C SER A 305 -22.07 -14.34 1.47
N ARG A 306 -23.14 -14.82 2.12
CA ARG A 306 -23.10 -15.30 3.52
C ARG A 306 -22.10 -16.43 3.70
N ARG A 307 -22.17 -17.47 2.85
CA ARG A 307 -21.21 -18.58 2.82
C ARG A 307 -19.78 -18.14 2.47
N ALA A 308 -19.61 -17.06 1.72
CA ALA A 308 -18.29 -16.49 1.43
C ALA A 308 -17.70 -15.78 2.65
N PHE A 309 -18.49 -15.00 3.41
CA PHE A 309 -18.07 -14.40 4.68
C PHE A 309 -17.74 -15.46 5.75
N GLU A 310 -18.54 -16.53 5.86
CA GLU A 310 -18.29 -17.65 6.79
C GLU A 310 -16.96 -18.39 6.50
N LYS A 311 -16.63 -18.54 5.21
CA LYS A 311 -15.41 -19.21 4.73
C LYS A 311 -14.20 -18.27 4.62
N LEU A 312 -14.38 -16.98 4.90
CA LEU A 312 -13.35 -15.96 4.72
C LEU A 312 -12.21 -16.20 5.72
N ARG A 313 -10.98 -16.26 5.21
CA ARG A 313 -9.78 -16.52 6.02
C ARG A 313 -8.72 -15.46 5.79
N PHE A 314 -8.11 -15.08 6.90
CA PHE A 314 -7.01 -14.12 6.99
C PHE A 314 -5.73 -14.86 7.39
N TYR A 315 -4.68 -14.70 6.61
CA TYR A 315 -3.34 -15.22 6.89
C TYR A 315 -2.40 -14.01 6.99
N LYS A 316 -1.44 -14.02 7.92
CA LYS A 316 -0.45 -12.95 8.05
C LYS A 316 0.95 -13.53 7.93
N PHE A 317 1.60 -13.24 6.82
CA PHE A 317 2.95 -13.68 6.49
C PHE A 317 3.95 -12.63 6.97
N TYR A 318 4.86 -13.05 7.83
CA TYR A 318 6.12 -12.36 8.08
C TYR A 318 7.23 -13.03 7.27
N PRO A 319 8.38 -12.39 7.04
CA PRO A 319 9.48 -13.04 6.35
C PRO A 319 10.02 -14.26 7.12
N VAL A 320 10.60 -15.18 6.36
CA VAL A 320 11.32 -16.36 6.85
C VAL A 320 12.71 -15.94 7.32
N GLN A 321 13.15 -16.51 8.44
CA GLN A 321 14.47 -16.20 9.02
C GLN A 321 15.60 -16.58 8.06
N THR A 322 16.54 -15.66 7.85
CA THR A 322 17.82 -15.92 7.18
C THR A 322 18.99 -15.46 8.09
N PRO A 323 20.25 -15.84 7.79
CA PRO A 323 21.42 -15.38 8.57
C PRO A 323 21.67 -13.86 8.49
N ASP A 324 21.20 -13.20 7.42
CA ASP A 324 21.43 -11.77 7.17
C ASP A 324 20.26 -10.87 7.64
N THR A 325 19.16 -11.45 8.09
CA THR A 325 18.00 -10.74 8.65
C THR A 325 18.01 -10.78 10.19
N PRO A 326 17.45 -9.76 10.87
CA PRO A 326 17.17 -9.81 12.32
C PRO A 326 16.31 -11.00 12.72
N ASP A 327 16.40 -11.46 13.97
CA ASP A 327 15.43 -12.42 14.51
C ASP A 327 14.11 -11.70 14.86
N ILE A 328 13.04 -12.11 14.18
CA ILE A 328 11.69 -11.56 14.38
C ILE A 328 10.71 -12.57 15.01
N SER A 329 11.19 -13.75 15.41
CA SER A 329 10.35 -14.84 15.94
C SER A 329 9.47 -14.40 17.12
N ASN A 330 10.04 -13.64 18.05
CA ASN A 330 9.38 -13.17 19.27
C ASN A 330 8.41 -11.98 19.05
N VAL A 331 8.39 -11.37 17.86
CA VAL A 331 7.54 -10.20 17.55
C VAL A 331 6.45 -10.47 16.50
N LYS A 332 6.31 -11.72 16.01
CA LYS A 332 5.20 -12.11 15.13
C LYS A 332 3.85 -12.04 15.86
N ALA A 333 3.05 -11.00 15.59
CA ALA A 333 1.73 -10.78 16.16
C ALA A 333 0.59 -11.18 15.19
N SER A 334 -0.44 -11.87 15.70
CA SER A 334 -1.61 -12.24 14.88
C SER A 334 -2.58 -11.08 14.63
N PHE A 335 -2.48 -9.96 15.36
CA PHE A 335 -3.30 -8.78 15.10
C PHE A 335 -2.94 -8.16 13.73
N ILE A 336 -3.96 -7.79 12.95
CA ILE A 336 -3.82 -7.19 11.62
C ILE A 336 -4.02 -5.67 11.73
N ASN A 337 -5.26 -5.29 12.01
CA ASN A 337 -5.71 -3.94 12.34
C ASN A 337 -7.10 -4.07 12.97
N ARG A 338 -7.71 -2.98 13.44
CA ARG A 338 -9.01 -3.06 14.13
C ARG A 338 -10.17 -3.61 13.30
N TYR A 339 -10.23 -3.33 11.99
CA TYR A 339 -11.32 -3.78 11.11
C TYR A 339 -11.23 -5.27 10.77
N TYR A 340 -10.00 -5.78 10.60
CA TYR A 340 -9.73 -7.20 10.35
C TYR A 340 -9.68 -8.02 11.65
N GLY A 341 -9.30 -7.40 12.77
CA GLY A 341 -9.04 -8.07 14.04
C GLY A 341 -7.74 -8.89 13.99
N LYS A 342 -7.85 -10.21 14.18
CA LYS A 342 -6.71 -11.15 14.17
C LYS A 342 -6.75 -12.04 12.93
N ALA A 343 -5.56 -12.35 12.42
CA ALA A 343 -5.34 -13.42 11.46
C ALA A 343 -5.79 -14.76 12.06
N HIS A 344 -6.25 -15.66 11.19
CA HIS A 344 -6.57 -17.04 11.56
C HIS A 344 -5.29 -17.89 11.65
N GLU A 345 -4.25 -17.50 10.91
CA GLU A 345 -2.97 -18.19 10.80
C GLU A 345 -1.84 -17.15 10.60
N VAL A 346 -0.68 -17.40 11.19
CA VAL A 346 0.51 -16.53 11.12
C VAL A 346 1.70 -17.37 10.67
N LEU A 347 2.43 -16.87 9.67
CA LEU A 347 3.44 -17.60 8.91
C LEU A 347 4.79 -16.85 8.85
#